data_AF-A0A5P1F1Q1-F1
#
_entry.id   AF-A0A5P1F1Q1-F1
#
_cell.length_a   1.000
_cell.length_b   1.000
_cell.length_c   1.000
_cell.angle_alpha   90.00
_cell.angle_beta   90.00
_cell.angle_gamma   90.00
#
_symmetry.space_group_name_H-M   'P 1'
#
loop_
_entity.id
_entity.type
_entity.pdbx_description
1 polymer ?
#
loop_
_entity_poly.entity_id
_entity_poly.type
_entity_poly.pdbx_seq_one_letter_code
_entity_poly.pdbx_strand_id
1 'polypeptide(L)'
;MYSYGSLDTWKKDVTCEDIRDAVNNSAPGKIRAVSVSKVSRAFHPNFAAKWRRYFYIFPLDDGDQDQENGGIVTSSDEDDDRMKGQTESYEVDRLSGVWNGNGDLKYEKKPKDFDVNKVNELLRQLEGKSLSYKIFARDTKASRSIGPPTECFMFHARAAEAKLPCINQGCKELRVMCVELVANRFLRKMVRVLVATAIREAAAGANNDALLKLMDASCRRATAPPAPPDGLCLVDVGYGDFIRENCFIQ
;
A
#
# COMPACT_ATOMS: atom_id res chain seq x y z
N MET A 1 -12.02 -2.46 -3.68
CA MET A 1 -10.83 -3.32 -3.46
C MET A 1 -11.25 -4.75 -3.76
N TYR A 2 -10.52 -5.48 -4.60
CA TYR A 2 -10.90 -6.84 -5.02
C TYR A 2 -9.97 -7.85 -4.35
N SER A 3 -10.54 -8.95 -3.86
CA SER A 3 -9.81 -10.08 -3.30
C SER A 3 -10.28 -11.34 -3.99
N TYR A 4 -9.34 -12.20 -4.37
CA TYR A 4 -9.61 -13.47 -5.03
C TYR A 4 -9.52 -14.60 -4.00
N GLY A 5 -10.58 -15.39 -3.90
CA GLY A 5 -10.67 -16.57 -3.03
C GLY A 5 -11.19 -17.78 -3.80
N SER A 6 -10.83 -18.98 -3.34
CA SER A 6 -11.44 -20.23 -3.80
C SER A 6 -12.24 -20.84 -2.67
N LEU A 7 -13.42 -21.37 -3.00
CA LEU A 7 -14.27 -22.13 -2.10
C LEU A 7 -14.45 -23.53 -2.67
N ASP A 8 -14.14 -24.54 -1.88
CA ASP A 8 -14.37 -25.94 -2.24
C ASP A 8 -15.66 -26.43 -1.58
N THR A 9 -16.55 -27.01 -2.39
CA THR A 9 -17.76 -27.67 -1.89
C THR A 9 -17.94 -29.02 -2.56
N TRP A 10 -18.32 -30.02 -1.76
CA TRP A 10 -18.68 -31.36 -2.23
C TRP A 10 -20.13 -31.44 -2.72
N LYS A 11 -20.93 -30.40 -2.44
CA LYS A 11 -22.32 -30.26 -2.89
C LYS A 11 -22.36 -29.88 -4.37
N LYS A 12 -23.11 -30.62 -5.17
CA LYS A 12 -23.22 -30.42 -6.63
C LYS A 12 -24.36 -29.49 -7.02
N ASP A 13 -25.25 -29.22 -6.08
CA ASP A 13 -26.47 -28.42 -6.15
C ASP A 13 -26.25 -26.93 -5.82
N VAL A 14 -25.06 -26.57 -5.32
CA VAL A 14 -24.70 -25.17 -5.02
C VAL A 14 -24.36 -24.42 -6.31
N THR A 15 -25.10 -23.36 -6.58
CA THR A 15 -24.89 -22.49 -7.75
C THR A 15 -23.92 -21.35 -7.43
N CYS A 16 -23.45 -20.66 -8.47
CA CYS A 16 -22.62 -19.46 -8.28
C CYS A 16 -23.39 -18.32 -7.60
N GLU A 17 -24.70 -18.24 -7.84
CA GLU A 17 -25.61 -17.27 -7.22
C GLU A 17 -25.72 -17.51 -5.71
N ASP A 18 -25.91 -18.77 -5.29
CA ASP A 18 -25.96 -19.11 -3.86
C ASP A 18 -24.69 -18.70 -3.12
N ILE A 19 -23.52 -18.90 -3.74
CA ILE A 19 -22.22 -18.50 -3.19
C ILE A 19 -22.12 -16.97 -3.12
N ARG A 20 -22.51 -16.27 -4.18
CA ARG A 20 -22.49 -14.80 -4.24
C ARG A 20 -23.34 -14.22 -3.12
N ASP A 21 -24.54 -14.72 -2.94
CA ASP A 21 -25.48 -14.26 -1.92
C ASP A 21 -24.98 -14.59 -0.52
N ALA A 22 -24.47 -15.79 -0.29
CA ALA A 22 -23.88 -16.16 1.00
C ALA A 22 -22.71 -15.24 1.39
N VAL A 23 -21.81 -14.92 0.47
CA VAL A 23 -20.69 -13.99 0.73
C VAL A 23 -21.22 -12.59 1.03
N ASN A 24 -22.11 -12.06 0.19
CA ASN A 24 -22.65 -10.72 0.36
C ASN A 24 -23.42 -10.54 1.67
N ASN A 25 -24.12 -11.59 2.12
CA ASN A 25 -24.90 -11.58 3.36
C ASN A 25 -24.05 -11.86 4.61
N SER A 26 -22.84 -12.41 4.47
CA SER A 26 -21.98 -12.76 5.62
C SER A 26 -21.41 -11.56 6.37
N ALA A 27 -21.13 -10.45 5.67
CA ALA A 27 -20.70 -9.19 6.28
C ALA A 27 -21.10 -8.00 5.38
N PRO A 28 -22.38 -7.59 5.42
CA PRO A 28 -22.90 -6.51 4.59
C PRO A 28 -22.09 -5.24 4.74
N GLY A 29 -21.76 -4.60 3.61
CA GLY A 29 -20.99 -3.36 3.56
C GLY A 29 -19.47 -3.51 3.79
N LYS A 30 -18.99 -4.67 4.27
CA LYS A 30 -17.56 -4.93 4.50
C LYS A 30 -16.93 -5.73 3.36
N ILE A 31 -17.62 -6.75 2.88
CA ILE A 31 -17.17 -7.57 1.75
C ILE A 31 -18.32 -7.76 0.75
N ARG A 32 -17.94 -7.95 -0.51
CA ARG A 32 -18.89 -8.21 -1.60
C ARG A 32 -18.24 -9.15 -2.62
N ALA A 33 -18.96 -10.19 -3.02
CA ALA A 33 -18.63 -11.02 -4.16
C ALA A 33 -18.99 -10.28 -5.45
N VAL A 34 -17.98 -9.82 -6.18
CA VAL A 34 -18.17 -9.09 -7.44
C VAL A 34 -18.36 -10.07 -8.61
N SER A 35 -17.63 -11.18 -8.59
CA SER A 35 -17.75 -12.25 -9.57
C SER A 35 -17.58 -13.61 -8.89
N VAL A 36 -18.30 -14.61 -9.38
CA VAL A 36 -18.21 -16.00 -8.95
C VAL A 36 -18.22 -16.86 -10.21
N SER A 37 -17.24 -17.74 -10.34
CA SER A 37 -17.13 -18.64 -11.48
C SER A 37 -16.71 -20.03 -11.03
N LYS A 38 -17.25 -21.05 -11.70
CA LYS A 38 -16.86 -22.44 -11.49
C LYS A 38 -15.55 -22.70 -12.22
N VAL A 39 -14.57 -23.24 -11.50
CA VAL A 39 -13.23 -23.56 -12.03
C VAL A 39 -12.95 -25.06 -11.92
N SER A 40 -11.91 -25.52 -12.61
CA SER A 40 -11.40 -26.90 -12.49
C SER A 40 -10.87 -27.17 -11.08
N ARG A 41 -10.97 -28.41 -10.59
CA ARG A 41 -10.36 -28.84 -9.32
C ARG A 41 -8.85 -28.70 -9.27
N ALA A 42 -8.18 -28.62 -10.43
CA ALA A 42 -6.74 -28.38 -10.50
C ALA A 42 -6.37 -26.90 -10.30
N PHE A 43 -7.35 -25.99 -10.29
CA PHE A 43 -7.11 -24.56 -10.13
C PHE A 43 -6.76 -24.24 -8.67
N HIS A 44 -5.69 -23.45 -8.49
CA HIS A 44 -5.35 -22.90 -7.19
C HIS A 44 -5.11 -21.39 -7.32
N PRO A 45 -5.83 -20.52 -6.59
CA PRO A 45 -5.82 -19.08 -6.82
C PRO A 45 -4.43 -18.45 -6.65
N ASN A 46 -3.63 -18.93 -5.70
CA ASN A 46 -2.26 -18.43 -5.50
C ASN A 46 -1.24 -18.95 -6.52
N PHE A 47 -1.26 -20.25 -6.84
CA PHE A 47 -0.24 -20.85 -7.71
C PHE A 47 -0.53 -20.67 -9.20
N ALA A 48 -1.80 -20.55 -9.58
CA ALA A 48 -2.19 -20.29 -10.97
C ALA A 48 -2.04 -18.81 -11.37
N ALA A 49 -1.96 -17.89 -10.40
CA ALA A 49 -1.84 -16.47 -10.66
C ALA A 49 -0.50 -16.14 -11.33
N LYS A 50 -0.57 -15.61 -12.56
CA LYS A 50 0.56 -15.18 -13.38
C LYS A 50 1.07 -13.78 -13.01
N TRP A 51 0.18 -12.90 -12.56
CA TRP A 51 0.53 -11.55 -12.15
C TRP A 51 -0.44 -10.99 -11.10
N ARG A 52 0.02 -10.00 -10.34
CA ARG A 52 -0.78 -9.23 -9.37
C ARG A 52 -0.60 -7.75 -9.67
N ARG A 53 -1.67 -6.98 -9.51
CA ARG A 53 -1.68 -5.52 -9.68
C ARG A 53 -2.00 -4.86 -8.34
N TYR A 54 -1.05 -4.10 -7.83
CA TYR A 54 -1.24 -3.26 -6.66
C TYR A 54 -1.34 -1.79 -7.07
N PHE A 55 -2.15 -1.06 -6.33
CA PHE A 55 -2.27 0.38 -6.43
C PHE A 55 -2.05 0.99 -5.04
N TYR A 56 -1.25 2.04 -4.97
CA TYR A 56 -0.97 2.74 -3.72
C TYR A 56 -1.39 4.19 -3.85
N ILE A 57 -2.21 4.67 -2.92
CA ILE A 57 -2.66 6.07 -2.86
C ILE A 57 -1.92 6.75 -1.70
N PHE A 58 -1.14 7.77 -2.02
CA PHE A 58 -0.37 8.55 -1.07
C PHE A 58 -0.91 10.00 -1.05
N PRO A 59 -1.49 10.48 0.06
CA PRO A 59 -1.92 11.88 0.16
C PRO A 59 -0.76 12.85 -0.03
N LEU A 60 -0.96 13.89 -0.85
CA LEU A 60 -0.04 15.01 -0.97
C LEU A 60 -0.54 16.14 -0.07
N ASP A 61 0.38 16.83 0.58
CA ASP A 61 0.04 17.98 1.42
C ASP A 61 -0.13 19.20 0.50
N ASP A 62 -1.25 19.92 0.61
CA ASP A 62 -1.53 21.07 -0.25
C ASP A 62 -0.89 22.36 0.23
N GLY A 63 -0.02 22.27 1.24
CA GLY A 63 0.67 23.44 1.78
C GLY A 63 -0.31 24.46 2.33
N ASP A 64 -1.38 24.02 3.00
CA ASP A 64 -2.19 24.94 3.81
C ASP A 64 -1.21 25.54 4.85
N GLN A 65 -0.87 26.82 4.63
CA GLN A 65 -0.25 27.65 5.64
C GLN A 65 -1.27 27.72 6.78
N ASP A 66 -1.07 26.90 7.82
CA ASP A 66 -1.68 27.15 9.11
C ASP A 66 -1.30 28.57 9.48
N GLN A 67 -2.25 29.50 9.34
CA GLN A 67 -2.13 30.81 9.92
C GLN A 67 -1.99 30.59 11.42
N GLU A 68 -0.79 30.85 11.92
CA GLU A 68 -0.55 31.12 13.32
C GLU A 68 -1.63 32.09 13.80
N ASN A 69 -2.47 31.64 14.72
CA ASN A 69 -3.07 32.53 15.68
C ASN A 69 -2.81 31.95 17.07
N GLY A 70 -1.97 32.71 17.78
CA GLY A 70 -1.45 32.38 19.09
C GLY A 70 -2.52 32.33 20.17
N GLY A 71 -2.15 31.62 21.23
CA GLY A 71 -2.92 31.52 22.45
C GLY A 71 -2.14 30.76 23.50
N ILE A 72 -1.05 31.35 23.99
CA ILE A 72 -0.49 30.98 25.29
C ILE A 72 -1.58 31.27 26.33
N VAL A 73 -2.10 30.22 26.98
CA VAL A 73 -2.71 30.34 28.30
C VAL A 73 -2.18 29.20 29.16
N THR A 74 -1.29 29.57 30.07
CA THR A 74 -0.90 28.80 31.24
C THR A 74 -2.00 28.89 32.29
N SER A 75 -2.46 27.76 32.81
CA SER A 75 -2.92 27.68 34.21
C SER A 75 -3.01 26.24 34.67
N SER A 76 -2.55 26.07 35.90
CA SER A 76 -2.28 24.89 36.69
C SER A 76 -3.52 24.24 37.32
N ASP A 77 -3.32 22.96 37.68
CA ASP A 77 -3.76 22.26 38.89
C ASP A 77 -5.17 21.65 39.04
N GLU A 78 -5.09 20.35 39.36
CA GLU A 78 -5.87 19.52 40.30
C GLU A 78 -7.02 18.59 39.85
N ASP A 79 -6.89 17.35 40.34
CA ASP A 79 -7.65 16.12 40.13
C ASP A 79 -9.12 16.17 40.61
N ASP A 80 -10.02 15.42 39.96
CA ASP A 80 -10.85 14.41 40.66
C ASP A 80 -11.60 13.47 39.68
N ASP A 81 -11.73 12.24 40.13
CA ASP A 81 -12.26 11.02 39.54
C ASP A 81 -13.79 11.04 39.37
N ARG A 82 -14.31 10.59 38.20
CA ARG A 82 -15.47 9.67 38.11
C ARG A 82 -15.92 9.34 36.68
N MET A 83 -16.18 8.05 36.54
CA MET A 83 -16.51 7.26 35.35
C MET A 83 -17.98 7.35 34.91
N LYS A 84 -18.23 7.59 33.61
CA LYS A 84 -19.17 6.89 32.69
C LYS A 84 -19.76 7.82 31.61
N GLY A 85 -19.70 7.39 30.35
CA GLY A 85 -20.64 7.86 29.31
C GLY A 85 -20.07 7.87 27.90
N GLN A 86 -20.40 6.84 27.12
CA GLN A 86 -20.08 6.67 25.69
C GLN A 86 -20.39 7.90 24.83
N THR A 87 -19.44 8.32 24.00
CA THR A 87 -19.60 8.74 22.59
C THR A 87 -18.19 8.91 22.01
N GLU A 88 -17.67 7.91 21.28
CA GLU A 88 -16.37 8.03 20.62
C GLU A 88 -16.55 8.27 19.12
N SER A 89 -16.34 9.52 18.74
CA SER A 89 -16.02 9.98 17.39
C SER A 89 -14.66 9.42 16.97
N TYR A 90 -14.60 8.86 15.76
CA TYR A 90 -13.38 8.29 15.20
C TYR A 90 -12.39 9.41 14.83
N GLU A 91 -11.53 9.80 15.78
CA GLU A 91 -10.33 10.57 15.49
C GLU A 91 -9.32 9.70 14.73
N VAL A 92 -8.75 10.26 13.67
CA VAL A 92 -7.81 9.58 12.77
C VAL A 92 -6.48 9.42 13.50
N ASP A 93 -6.26 8.23 14.05
CA ASP A 93 -5.05 7.81 14.74
C ASP A 93 -3.82 7.91 13.79
N ARG A 94 -3.10 9.03 13.89
CA ARG A 94 -1.87 9.34 13.17
C ARG A 94 -0.64 9.06 14.03
N LEU A 95 -0.49 7.88 14.63
CA LEU A 95 0.70 7.60 15.46
C LEU A 95 1.27 6.19 15.25
N SER A 96 2.49 6.13 14.70
CA SER A 96 3.37 4.97 14.86
C SER A 96 4.68 5.43 15.51
N GLY A 97 4.79 5.26 16.82
CA GLY A 97 6.00 5.62 17.59
C GLY A 97 7.04 4.49 17.63
N VAL A 98 8.31 4.86 17.67
CA VAL A 98 9.43 3.97 18.04
C VAL A 98 10.18 4.63 19.20
N TRP A 99 10.45 3.86 20.26
CA TRP A 99 11.11 4.35 21.47
C TRP A 99 12.63 4.44 21.28
N ASN A 100 13.23 5.54 21.74
CA ASN A 100 14.67 5.61 22.00
C ASN A 100 14.90 6.17 23.40
N GLY A 101 15.86 5.57 24.11
CA GLY A 101 16.08 5.68 25.56
C GLY A 101 16.67 6.98 26.10
N ASN A 102 16.37 8.13 25.49
CA ASN A 102 16.55 9.46 26.11
C ASN A 102 15.28 10.24 25.81
N GLY A 103 14.57 10.67 26.86
CA GLY A 103 13.17 11.14 26.84
C GLY A 103 12.84 12.43 26.07
N ASP A 104 13.40 12.61 24.88
CA ASP A 104 13.04 13.69 23.95
C ASP A 104 12.37 13.12 22.69
N LEU A 105 11.05 13.35 22.58
CA LEU A 105 10.23 13.08 21.39
C LEU A 105 10.66 13.98 20.24
N LYS A 106 11.60 13.52 19.41
CA LYS A 106 11.87 14.17 18.11
C LYS A 106 10.92 13.62 17.04
N TYR A 107 9.90 14.41 16.72
CA TYR A 107 9.06 14.22 15.54
C TYR A 107 9.92 14.44 14.28
N GLU A 108 10.42 13.39 13.64
CA GLU A 108 11.02 13.53 12.32
C GLU A 108 9.91 13.84 11.29
N LYS A 109 9.81 15.12 10.91
CA LYS A 109 8.96 15.58 9.81
C LYS A 109 9.39 14.87 8.53
N LYS A 110 8.50 14.05 7.94
CA LYS A 110 8.71 13.44 6.62
C LYS A 110 9.03 14.52 5.57
N PRO A 111 9.81 14.19 4.52
CA PRO A 111 10.18 15.17 3.49
C PRO A 111 8.92 15.85 2.96
N LYS A 112 8.89 17.18 3.10
CA LYS A 112 7.67 18.00 2.93
C LYS A 112 7.36 18.36 1.48
N ASP A 113 8.23 18.02 0.53
CA ASP A 113 7.97 18.25 -0.88
C ASP A 113 8.80 17.27 -1.72
N PHE A 114 8.19 16.62 -2.69
CA PHE A 114 8.87 15.76 -3.66
C PHE A 114 8.12 15.80 -4.99
N ASP A 115 8.85 15.73 -6.09
CA ASP A 115 8.25 15.69 -7.42
C ASP A 115 7.73 14.29 -7.74
N VAL A 116 6.43 14.18 -8.02
CA VAL A 116 5.78 12.93 -8.44
C VAL A 116 6.37 12.41 -9.75
N ASN A 117 6.78 13.29 -10.67
CA ASN A 117 7.45 12.87 -11.90
C ASN A 117 8.78 12.19 -11.60
N LYS A 118 9.51 12.69 -10.61
CA LYS A 118 10.76 12.06 -10.18
C LYS A 118 10.52 10.68 -9.58
N VAL A 119 9.47 10.50 -8.78
CA VAL A 119 9.06 9.17 -8.29
C VAL A 119 8.72 8.24 -9.46
N ASN A 120 7.98 8.73 -10.45
CA ASN A 120 7.64 7.98 -11.65
C ASN A 120 8.89 7.54 -12.44
N GLU A 121 9.86 8.43 -12.62
CA GLU A 121 11.13 8.14 -13.31
C GLU A 121 11.93 7.04 -12.63
N LEU A 122 12.00 7.07 -11.30
CA LEU A 122 12.65 6.04 -10.48
C LEU A 122 11.97 4.69 -10.64
N LEU A 123 10.63 4.64 -10.52
CA LEU A 123 9.85 3.41 -10.63
C LEU A 123 9.90 2.83 -12.04
N ARG A 124 9.87 3.67 -13.09
CA ARG A 124 9.92 3.26 -14.49
C ARG A 124 11.18 2.45 -14.82
N GLN A 125 12.29 2.68 -14.12
CA GLN A 125 13.51 1.90 -14.32
C GLN A 125 13.35 0.41 -14.00
N LEU A 126 12.32 0.02 -13.24
CA LEU A 126 12.09 -1.36 -12.82
C LEU A 126 11.35 -2.18 -13.89
N GLU A 127 10.63 -1.52 -14.81
CA GLU A 127 9.79 -2.19 -15.80
C GLU A 127 10.58 -3.09 -16.75
N GLY A 128 10.01 -4.26 -17.04
CA GLY A 128 10.61 -5.24 -17.95
C GLY A 128 11.82 -5.97 -17.38
N LYS A 129 12.15 -5.80 -16.09
CA LYS A 129 13.31 -6.41 -15.45
C LYS A 129 12.91 -7.51 -14.47
N SER A 130 13.67 -8.61 -14.50
CA SER A 130 13.71 -9.60 -13.42
C SER A 130 14.86 -9.22 -12.47
N LEU A 131 14.53 -8.81 -11.25
CA LEU A 131 15.51 -8.35 -10.26
C LEU A 131 15.25 -9.01 -8.90
N SER A 132 16.29 -9.09 -8.07
CA SER A 132 16.15 -9.51 -6.68
C SER A 132 15.62 -8.37 -5.82
N TYR A 133 14.35 -8.43 -5.43
CA TYR A 133 13.70 -7.43 -4.57
C TYR A 133 13.91 -7.71 -3.07
N LYS A 134 14.92 -8.50 -2.72
CA LYS A 134 15.20 -8.91 -1.33
C LYS A 134 15.33 -7.73 -0.38
N ILE A 135 15.98 -6.64 -0.83
CA ILE A 135 16.19 -5.44 -0.02
C ILE A 135 14.89 -4.71 0.32
N PHE A 136 13.87 -4.85 -0.54
CA PHE A 136 12.53 -4.28 -0.35
C PHE A 136 11.60 -5.19 0.46
N ALA A 137 11.99 -6.44 0.73
CA ALA A 137 11.20 -7.36 1.54
C ALA A 137 11.38 -7.12 3.05
N ARG A 138 10.34 -7.42 3.82
CA ARG A 138 10.36 -7.45 5.29
C ARG A 138 9.60 -8.67 5.79
N ASP A 139 9.97 -9.14 6.99
CA ASP A 139 9.30 -10.24 7.69
C ASP A 139 9.17 -11.54 6.88
N THR A 140 10.00 -11.71 5.85
CA THR A 140 10.14 -12.97 5.13
C THR A 140 10.97 -13.91 5.99
N LYS A 141 10.33 -14.93 6.58
CA LYS A 141 11.04 -16.01 7.27
C LYS A 141 12.02 -16.65 6.29
N ALA A 142 13.26 -16.87 6.73
CA ALA A 142 14.18 -17.74 6.00
C ALA A 142 13.55 -19.13 5.98
N SER A 143 13.19 -19.62 4.80
CA SER A 143 12.75 -20.99 4.62
C SER A 143 13.90 -21.93 5.02
N ARG A 144 13.57 -23.02 5.71
CA ARG A 144 14.50 -24.08 6.05
C ARG A 144 14.94 -24.74 4.74
N SER A 145 16.17 -24.42 4.29
CA SER A 145 16.98 -25.00 3.20
C SER A 145 17.19 -24.17 1.93
N ILE A 146 16.26 -23.35 1.44
CA ILE A 146 16.48 -22.27 0.44
C ILE A 146 15.37 -21.23 0.67
N GLY A 147 15.74 -19.96 0.86
CA GLY A 147 14.79 -18.87 1.03
C GLY A 147 13.82 -18.77 -0.16
N PRO A 148 12.60 -18.21 0.00
CA PRO A 148 11.69 -18.03 -1.13
C PRO A 148 12.39 -17.22 -2.23
N PRO A 149 12.17 -17.52 -3.52
CA PRO A 149 12.74 -16.75 -4.63
C PRO A 149 12.50 -15.27 -4.41
N THR A 150 13.59 -14.51 -4.37
CA THR A 150 13.56 -13.06 -4.16
C THR A 150 13.46 -12.30 -5.49
N GLU A 151 13.63 -13.02 -6.59
CA GLU A 151 13.44 -12.52 -7.93
C GLU A 151 11.97 -12.31 -8.25
N CYS A 152 11.66 -11.14 -8.78
CA CYS A 152 10.35 -10.77 -9.28
C CYS A 152 10.54 -10.09 -10.64
N PHE A 153 9.62 -10.33 -11.57
CA PHE A 153 9.55 -9.62 -12.85
C PHE A 153 8.51 -8.52 -12.74
N MET A 154 8.92 -7.27 -12.96
CA MET A 154 8.03 -6.12 -12.93
C MET A 154 7.50 -5.83 -14.34
N PHE A 155 6.22 -6.05 -14.58
CA PHE A 155 5.58 -5.76 -15.86
C PHE A 155 5.33 -4.27 -16.07
N HIS A 156 4.93 -3.59 -14.98
CA HIS A 156 4.53 -2.19 -14.99
C HIS A 156 4.81 -1.54 -13.64
N ALA A 157 5.34 -0.31 -13.67
CA ALA A 157 5.63 0.48 -12.49
C ALA A 157 5.59 1.98 -12.86
N ARG A 158 4.52 2.64 -12.40
CA ARG A 158 4.26 4.06 -12.68
C ARG A 158 3.77 4.80 -11.45
N ALA A 159 4.01 6.10 -11.42
CA ALA A 159 3.39 7.02 -10.49
C ALA A 159 2.80 8.22 -11.24
N ALA A 160 1.66 8.72 -10.77
CA ALA A 160 1.02 9.91 -11.30
C ALA A 160 0.29 10.67 -10.20
N GLU A 161 0.21 11.99 -10.36
CA GLU A 161 -0.62 12.82 -9.50
C GLU A 161 -2.09 12.72 -9.94
N ALA A 162 -2.99 12.68 -8.98
CA ALA A 162 -4.42 12.69 -9.21
C ALA A 162 -5.13 13.54 -8.14
N LYS A 163 -6.37 13.90 -8.42
CA LYS A 163 -7.26 14.55 -7.46
C LYS A 163 -8.43 13.64 -7.14
N LEU A 164 -8.67 13.40 -5.86
CA LEU A 164 -9.81 12.62 -5.41
C LEU A 164 -10.95 13.55 -5.01
N PRO A 165 -12.18 13.32 -5.52
CA PRO A 165 -13.33 14.07 -5.08
C PRO A 165 -13.61 13.73 -3.61
N CYS A 166 -13.80 14.75 -2.80
CA CYS A 166 -14.25 14.58 -1.43
C CYS A 166 -15.72 14.16 -1.40
N ILE A 167 -16.03 13.14 -0.59
CA ILE A 167 -17.39 12.58 -0.48
C ILE A 167 -18.36 13.55 0.21
N ASN A 168 -17.83 14.47 1.03
CA ASN A 168 -18.62 15.45 1.76
C ASN A 168 -18.70 16.78 1.00
N GLN A 169 -19.92 17.33 0.87
CA GLN A 169 -20.13 18.68 0.30
C GLN A 169 -19.38 19.72 1.13
N GLY A 170 -18.40 20.41 0.52
CA GLY A 170 -17.65 21.51 1.13
C GLY A 170 -16.15 21.28 1.35
N CYS A 171 -15.63 20.06 1.16
CA CYS A 171 -14.19 19.82 1.21
C CYS A 171 -13.49 20.19 -0.12
N LYS A 172 -12.21 20.57 -0.03
CA LYS A 172 -11.35 20.71 -1.21
C LYS A 172 -11.04 19.33 -1.80
N GLU A 173 -10.83 19.25 -3.11
CA GLU A 173 -10.31 18.04 -3.76
C GLU A 173 -8.99 17.62 -3.11
N LEU A 174 -8.86 16.35 -2.74
CA LEU A 174 -7.62 15.86 -2.11
C LEU A 174 -6.61 15.53 -3.20
N ARG A 175 -5.46 16.22 -3.21
CA ARG A 175 -4.33 15.87 -4.07
C ARG A 175 -3.65 14.61 -3.56
N VAL A 176 -3.40 13.66 -4.45
CA VAL A 176 -2.78 12.38 -4.14
C VAL A 176 -1.76 12.00 -5.20
N MET A 177 -0.73 11.27 -4.80
CA MET A 177 0.08 10.47 -5.71
C MET A 177 -0.46 9.05 -5.74
N CYS A 178 -0.74 8.57 -6.94
CA CYS A 178 -1.13 7.21 -7.25
C CYS A 178 0.08 6.45 -7.77
N VAL A 179 0.34 5.26 -7.26
CA VAL A 179 1.40 4.36 -7.73
C VAL A 179 0.77 3.04 -8.18
N GLU A 180 0.98 2.66 -9.44
CA GLU A 180 0.53 1.39 -9.99
C GLU A 180 1.73 0.45 -10.19
N LEU A 181 1.66 -0.75 -9.61
CA LEU A 181 2.69 -1.78 -9.75
C LEU A 181 2.05 -3.09 -10.21
N VAL A 182 2.58 -3.67 -11.29
CA VAL A 182 2.21 -5.00 -11.77
C VAL A 182 3.45 -5.87 -11.84
N ALA A 183 3.43 -7.00 -11.15
CA ALA A 183 4.52 -7.97 -11.17
C ALA A 183 4.00 -9.40 -11.17
N ASN A 184 4.84 -10.36 -11.54
CA ASN A 184 4.49 -11.78 -11.48
C ASN A 184 4.22 -12.22 -10.02
N ARG A 185 4.96 -11.65 -9.07
CA ARG A 185 4.83 -11.85 -7.62
C ARG A 185 5.36 -10.62 -6.88
N PHE A 186 4.99 -10.50 -5.60
CA PHE A 186 5.53 -9.50 -4.68
C PHE A 186 5.98 -10.17 -3.39
N LEU A 187 7.10 -9.72 -2.83
CA LEU A 187 7.56 -10.17 -1.53
C LEU A 187 6.77 -9.48 -0.40
N ARG A 188 6.81 -10.04 0.81
CA ARG A 188 6.10 -9.47 1.97
C ARG A 188 6.58 -8.04 2.24
N LYS A 189 5.62 -7.11 2.31
CA LYS A 189 5.80 -5.65 2.44
C LYS A 189 6.56 -4.96 1.29
N MET A 190 6.91 -5.67 0.20
CA MET A 190 7.69 -5.13 -0.92
C MET A 190 7.14 -3.83 -1.48
N VAL A 191 5.84 -3.80 -1.83
CA VAL A 191 5.19 -2.62 -2.40
C VAL A 191 5.36 -1.39 -1.49
N ARG A 192 5.07 -1.54 -0.20
CA ARG A 192 5.13 -0.44 0.78
C ARG A 192 6.54 0.08 1.00
N VAL A 193 7.54 -0.80 1.01
CA VAL A 193 8.95 -0.40 1.13
C VAL A 193 9.43 0.27 -0.14
N LEU A 194 9.04 -0.27 -1.30
CA LEU A 194 9.41 0.28 -2.61
C LEU A 194 8.86 1.70 -2.79
N VAL A 195 7.57 1.91 -2.52
CA VAL A 195 6.93 3.23 -2.59
C VAL A 195 7.59 4.22 -1.64
N ALA A 196 7.77 3.87 -0.36
CA ALA A 196 8.42 4.77 0.60
C ALA A 196 9.86 5.11 0.21
N THR A 197 10.60 4.15 -0.34
CA THR A 197 11.97 4.36 -0.78
C THR A 197 12.02 5.25 -2.01
N ALA A 198 11.15 5.03 -3.00
CA ALA A 198 11.07 5.88 -4.18
C ALA A 198 10.77 7.35 -3.82
N ILE A 199 9.85 7.58 -2.88
CA ILE A 199 9.56 8.92 -2.35
C ILE A 199 10.80 9.52 -1.67
N ARG A 200 11.48 8.76 -0.80
CA ARG A 200 12.70 9.23 -0.10
C ARG A 200 13.81 9.60 -1.08
N GLU A 201 14.07 8.76 -2.09
CA GLU A 201 15.10 9.01 -3.10
C GLU A 201 14.73 10.18 -4.02
N ALA A 202 13.45 10.34 -4.37
CA ALA A 202 12.97 11.50 -5.13
C ALA A 202 13.17 12.81 -4.35
N ALA A 203 12.79 12.83 -3.07
CA ALA A 203 12.98 13.99 -2.19
C ALA A 203 14.47 14.33 -1.97
N ALA A 204 15.35 13.33 -2.03
CA ALA A 204 16.80 13.50 -1.94
C ALA A 204 17.46 13.92 -3.28
N GLY A 205 16.69 14.06 -4.35
CA GLY A 205 17.22 14.41 -5.68
C GLY A 205 18.11 13.32 -6.28
N ALA A 206 17.88 12.04 -5.94
CA ALA A 206 18.71 10.93 -6.40
C ALA A 206 18.62 10.73 -7.92
N ASN A 207 19.62 10.04 -8.49
CA ASN A 207 19.60 9.67 -9.90
C ASN A 207 18.49 8.66 -10.22
N ASN A 208 18.04 8.60 -11.47
CA ASN A 208 16.93 7.74 -11.88
C ASN A 208 17.22 6.25 -11.66
N ASP A 209 18.49 5.85 -11.62
CA ASP A 209 18.94 4.48 -11.34
C ASP A 209 19.06 4.15 -9.85
N ALA A 210 18.68 5.05 -8.93
CA ALA A 210 18.87 4.86 -7.50
C ALA A 210 18.19 3.57 -6.97
N LEU A 211 16.97 3.28 -7.42
CA LEU A 211 16.28 2.05 -7.02
C LEU A 211 16.98 0.78 -7.53
N LEU A 212 17.61 0.84 -8.70
CA LEU A 212 18.38 -0.27 -9.25
C LEU A 212 19.65 -0.50 -8.42
N LYS A 213 20.39 0.58 -8.10
CA LYS A 213 21.58 0.52 -7.24
C LYS A 213 21.27 -0.05 -5.86
N LEU A 214 20.10 0.24 -5.32
CA LEU A 214 19.65 -0.31 -4.03
C LEU A 214 19.43 -1.82 -4.06
N MET A 215 19.16 -2.43 -5.24
CA MET A 215 18.99 -3.90 -5.35
C MET A 215 20.22 -4.67 -4.88
N ASP A 216 21.41 -4.10 -5.12
CA ASP A 216 22.70 -4.71 -4.75
C ASP A 216 23.11 -4.39 -3.30
N ALA A 217 22.33 -3.59 -2.58
CA ALA A 217 22.64 -3.23 -1.20
C ALA A 217 22.51 -4.44 -0.26
N SER A 218 23.47 -4.59 0.64
CA SER A 218 23.49 -5.67 1.64
C SER A 218 22.72 -5.31 2.92
N CYS A 219 22.44 -4.02 3.15
CA CYS A 219 21.86 -3.53 4.40
C CYS A 219 20.44 -3.00 4.22
N ARG A 220 19.46 -3.56 4.95
CA ARG A 220 18.05 -3.13 4.90
C ARG A 220 17.84 -1.64 5.22
N ARG A 221 18.74 -1.03 5.99
CA ARG A 221 18.73 0.42 6.32
C ARG A 221 18.93 1.31 5.10
N ALA A 222 19.39 0.76 3.98
CA ALA A 222 19.51 1.49 2.70
C ALA A 222 18.14 1.84 2.08
N THR A 223 17.06 1.19 2.53
CA THR A 223 15.68 1.43 2.07
C THR A 223 14.85 2.07 3.18
N ALA A 224 13.81 2.81 2.81
CA ALA A 224 12.93 3.44 3.78
C ALA A 224 12.11 2.39 4.59
N PRO A 225 11.61 2.75 5.78
CA PRO A 225 10.55 2.00 6.44
C PRO A 225 9.32 1.83 5.52
N PRO A 226 8.55 0.74 5.66
CA PRO A 226 7.35 0.55 4.84
C PRO A 226 6.37 1.72 4.99
N ALA A 227 5.87 2.28 3.87
CA ALA A 227 4.78 3.27 3.86
C ALA A 227 3.55 2.76 4.63
N PRO A 228 2.62 3.58 5.13
CA PRO A 228 1.39 3.11 5.80
C PRO A 228 0.59 2.08 4.99
N PRO A 229 -0.15 1.15 5.61
CA PRO A 229 -0.91 0.13 4.89
C PRO A 229 -2.17 0.69 4.22
N ASP A 230 -2.72 1.80 4.71
CA ASP A 230 -4.07 2.27 4.41
C ASP A 230 -4.26 2.68 2.94
N GLY A 231 -3.18 3.14 2.32
CA GLY A 231 -3.17 3.49 0.89
C GLY A 231 -3.02 2.29 -0.06
N LEU A 232 -2.72 1.09 0.43
CA LEU A 232 -2.41 -0.07 -0.41
C LEU A 232 -3.65 -0.87 -0.79
N CYS A 233 -3.88 -1.02 -2.10
CA CYS A 233 -4.95 -1.83 -2.67
C CYS A 233 -4.39 -2.95 -3.56
N LEU A 234 -4.84 -4.18 -3.34
CA LEU A 234 -4.82 -5.20 -4.41
C LEU A 234 -5.98 -4.88 -5.35
N VAL A 235 -5.64 -4.56 -6.60
CA VAL A 235 -6.64 -4.22 -7.64
C VAL A 235 -7.02 -5.46 -8.41
N ASP A 236 -6.05 -6.25 -8.86
CA ASP A 236 -6.33 -7.36 -9.75
C ASP A 236 -5.28 -8.48 -9.66
N VAL A 237 -5.69 -9.69 -10.05
CA VAL A 237 -4.86 -10.88 -10.14
C VAL A 237 -5.20 -11.58 -11.45
N GLY A 238 -4.20 -11.70 -12.32
CA GLY A 238 -4.40 -12.34 -13.62
C GLY A 238 -3.96 -13.78 -13.65
N TYR A 239 -4.77 -14.59 -14.33
CA TYR A 239 -4.50 -15.99 -14.66
C TYR A 239 -4.11 -16.18 -16.14
N GLY A 240 -4.31 -15.15 -16.96
CA GLY A 240 -3.86 -15.06 -18.34
C GLY A 240 -2.60 -14.21 -18.49
N ASP A 241 -2.19 -13.98 -19.73
CA ASP A 241 -1.05 -13.13 -20.03
C ASP A 241 -1.36 -11.67 -19.66
N PHE A 242 -0.32 -10.91 -19.31
CA PHE A 242 -0.49 -9.53 -18.90
C PHE A 242 -0.63 -8.62 -20.12
N ILE A 243 -1.68 -7.78 -20.12
CA ILE A 243 -1.99 -6.81 -21.17
C ILE A 243 -1.74 -5.42 -20.59
N ARG A 244 -0.77 -4.69 -21.13
CA ARG A 244 -0.29 -3.40 -20.58
C ARG A 244 -1.30 -2.27 -20.77
N GLU A 245 -2.10 -2.34 -21.83
CA GLU A 245 -3.11 -1.36 -22.20
C GLU A 245 -4.19 -1.21 -21.11
N ASN A 246 -4.32 -2.21 -20.24
CA ASN A 246 -5.28 -2.19 -19.14
C ASN A 246 -4.76 -1.46 -17.89
N CYS A 247 -3.54 -0.92 -17.89
CA CYS A 247 -3.02 -0.13 -16.77
C CYS A 247 -3.69 1.24 -16.69
N PHE A 248 -3.89 1.71 -15.46
CA PHE A 248 -4.53 3.00 -15.19
C PHE A 248 -3.58 4.18 -15.46
N ILE A 249 -2.29 3.98 -15.23
CA ILE A 249 -1.24 4.97 -15.48
C ILE A 249 -0.41 4.50 -16.67
N GLN A 250 -0.17 5.38 -17.65
CA GLN A 250 0.59 5.05 -18.87
C GLN A 250 2.03 5.55 -18.78
#